data_AF-A0A0R3VXN8-F1
#
_entry.id   AF-A0A0R3VXN8-F1
#
_cell.length_a   1.000
_cell.length_b   1.000
_cell.length_c   1.000
_cell.angle_alpha   90.00
_cell.angle_beta   90.00
_cell.angle_gamma   90.00
#
_symmetry.space_group_name_H-M   'P 1'
#
loop_
_entity.id
_entity.type
_entity.pdbx_description
1 polymer ?
#
loop_
_entity_poly.entity_id
_entity_poly.type
_entity_poly.pdbx_seq_one_letter_code
_entity_poly.pdbx_strand_id
1 'polypeptide(L)'
;MVRHCFGHSLQEHAEQAREIDYETVTTLDPAHVVAIKSLWSDPGIKECYDRRREYQLADSAKYYLDNIDRIAASDYLPTLQDILRLRVPTTGIIEYPFDLDSIIFRMVDVGGQRSERRKWIHCFESVTSIMFLVALSEYDQVLVESDNENRMEESKALFRTIITYPWFQESSVILFLNKKDLLEEKILYSHLVDYFPEYDGEFASH
;
A
#
# COMPACT_ATOMS: atom_id res chain seq x y z
N MET A 1 22.93 6.74 -3.64
CA MET A 1 23.19 5.40 -4.21
C MET A 1 24.35 4.79 -3.42
N VAL A 2 24.05 4.02 -2.38
CA VAL A 2 25.05 3.49 -1.44
C VAL A 2 25.85 2.41 -2.17
N ARG A 3 27.11 2.70 -2.52
CA ARG A 3 28.08 1.71 -3.02
C ARG A 3 28.70 1.01 -1.82
N HIS A 4 27.94 0.10 -1.19
CA HIS A 4 28.58 -0.97 -0.44
C HIS A 4 29.05 -2.00 -1.47
N CYS A 5 30.32 -2.42 -1.42
CA CYS A 5 30.83 -3.46 -2.31
C CYS A 5 30.04 -4.75 -2.07
N PHE A 6 29.11 -5.09 -2.96
CA PHE A 6 28.45 -6.38 -2.96
C PHE A 6 29.51 -7.48 -3.06
N GLY A 7 29.42 -8.51 -2.22
CA GLY A 7 30.15 -9.75 -2.49
C GLY A 7 29.70 -10.30 -3.84
N HIS A 8 30.62 -10.91 -4.60
CA HIS A 8 30.36 -11.40 -5.97
C HIS A 8 29.05 -12.20 -6.10
N SER A 9 28.73 -13.02 -5.08
CA SER A 9 27.49 -13.82 -5.03
C SER A 9 26.20 -13.02 -4.86
N LEU A 10 26.22 -11.90 -4.13
CA LEU A 10 25.04 -11.06 -3.97
C LEU A 10 24.72 -10.29 -5.25
N GLN A 11 25.75 -9.91 -6.00
CA GLN A 11 25.56 -9.27 -7.30
C GLN A 11 24.92 -10.25 -8.29
N GLU A 12 25.37 -11.50 -8.33
CA GLU A 12 24.73 -12.56 -9.13
C GLU A 12 23.26 -12.77 -8.74
N HIS A 13 22.95 -12.84 -7.44
CA HIS A 13 21.56 -12.96 -6.96
C HIS A 13 20.69 -11.75 -7.36
N ALA A 14 21.25 -10.54 -7.32
CA ALA A 14 20.55 -9.34 -7.76
C ALA A 14 20.29 -9.33 -9.27
N GLU A 15 21.26 -9.77 -10.07
CA GLU A 15 21.12 -9.93 -11.52
C GLU A 15 20.05 -10.97 -11.86
N GLN A 16 20.08 -12.14 -11.21
CA GLN A 16 19.05 -13.18 -11.33
C GLN A 16 17.65 -12.62 -11.04
N ALA A 17 17.47 -11.95 -9.90
CA ALA A 17 16.17 -11.38 -9.54
C ALA A 17 15.69 -10.30 -10.52
N ARG A 18 16.61 -9.52 -11.10
CA ARG A 18 16.30 -8.44 -12.05
C ARG A 18 15.86 -8.95 -13.42
N GLU A 19 16.31 -10.12 -13.82
CA GLU A 19 15.98 -10.73 -15.13
C GLU A 19 14.62 -11.45 -15.13
N ILE A 20 14.00 -11.63 -13.96
CA ILE A 20 12.68 -12.28 -13.85
C ILE A 20 11.61 -11.38 -14.45
N ASP A 21 10.93 -11.87 -15.49
CA ASP A 21 9.67 -11.32 -15.95
C ASP A 21 8.53 -11.80 -15.04
N TYR A 22 8.15 -10.94 -14.09
CA TYR A 22 7.17 -11.24 -13.06
C TYR A 22 5.76 -11.54 -13.62
N GLU A 23 5.43 -11.11 -14.84
CA GLU A 23 4.12 -11.39 -15.45
C GLU A 23 3.99 -12.85 -15.89
N THR A 24 5.12 -13.54 -16.09
CA THR A 24 5.16 -14.94 -16.57
C THR A 24 5.37 -15.96 -15.46
N VAL A 25 5.57 -15.51 -14.22
CA VAL A 25 5.88 -16.38 -13.08
C VAL A 25 4.67 -17.23 -12.72
N THR A 26 4.83 -18.54 -12.81
CA THR A 26 3.81 -19.54 -12.41
C THR A 26 4.26 -20.41 -11.24
N THR A 27 5.56 -20.43 -10.95
CA THR A 27 6.17 -21.19 -9.85
C THR A 27 7.32 -20.40 -9.23
N LEU A 28 7.57 -20.59 -7.94
CA LEU A 28 8.72 -19.99 -7.26
C LEU A 28 9.90 -20.97 -7.23
N ASP A 29 10.84 -20.80 -8.16
CA ASP A 29 12.04 -21.65 -8.29
C ASP A 29 12.91 -21.58 -7.01
N PRO A 30 13.37 -22.73 -6.46
CA PRO A 30 14.31 -22.75 -5.33
C PRO A 30 15.54 -21.84 -5.48
N ALA A 31 16.07 -21.68 -6.69
CA ALA A 31 17.19 -20.76 -6.94
C ALA A 31 16.80 -19.30 -6.69
N HIS A 32 15.60 -18.89 -7.13
CA HIS A 32 15.07 -17.56 -6.85
C HIS A 32 14.79 -17.35 -5.36
N VAL A 33 14.31 -18.39 -4.66
CA VAL A 33 14.10 -18.33 -3.20
C VAL A 33 15.41 -18.05 -2.48
N VAL A 34 16.49 -18.75 -2.84
CA VAL A 34 17.83 -18.52 -2.27
C VAL A 34 18.29 -17.10 -2.56
N ALA A 35 18.18 -16.64 -3.80
CA ALA A 35 18.55 -15.28 -4.19
C ALA A 35 17.79 -14.21 -3.37
N ILE A 36 16.46 -14.33 -3.30
CA ILE A 36 15.59 -13.41 -2.54
C ILE A 36 15.96 -13.41 -1.05
N LYS A 37 16.18 -14.58 -0.44
CA LYS A 37 16.59 -14.69 0.97
C LYS A 37 17.94 -14.04 1.25
N SER A 38 18.91 -14.30 0.38
CA SER A 38 20.25 -13.72 0.51
C SER A 38 20.20 -12.20 0.39
N LEU A 39 19.46 -11.67 -0.59
CA LEU A 39 19.25 -10.23 -0.75
C LEU A 39 18.50 -9.64 0.45
N TRP A 40 17.43 -10.27 0.92
CA TRP A 40 16.65 -9.74 2.05
C TRP A 40 17.42 -9.76 3.36
N SER A 41 18.43 -10.61 3.51
CA SER A 41 19.29 -10.68 4.68
C SER A 41 20.46 -9.70 4.63
N ASP A 42 20.72 -9.08 3.47
CA ASP A 42 21.82 -8.13 3.29
C ASP A 42 21.56 -6.82 4.04
N PRO A 43 22.54 -6.31 4.84
CA PRO A 43 22.38 -5.05 5.57
C PRO A 43 22.09 -3.84 4.69
N GLY A 44 22.65 -3.78 3.48
CA GLY A 44 22.39 -2.68 2.54
C GLY A 44 20.97 -2.72 1.98
N ILE A 45 20.43 -3.91 1.72
CA ILE A 45 19.01 -4.07 1.36
C ILE A 45 18.09 -3.73 2.54
N LYS A 46 18.46 -4.07 3.79
CA LYS A 46 17.71 -3.62 4.98
C LYS A 46 17.71 -2.10 5.11
N GLU A 47 18.87 -1.44 4.96
CA GLU A 47 18.96 0.02 4.97
C GLU A 47 18.13 0.65 3.84
N CYS A 48 18.16 0.06 2.64
CA CYS A 48 17.33 0.47 1.52
C CYS A 48 15.83 0.37 1.88
N TYR A 49 15.41 -0.73 2.51
CA TYR A 49 14.04 -0.91 2.99
C TYR A 49 13.64 0.09 4.08
N ASP A 50 14.54 0.49 4.97
CA ASP A 50 14.27 1.52 5.98
C ASP A 50 14.04 2.90 5.33
N ARG A 51 14.57 3.10 4.12
CA ARG A 51 14.38 4.26 3.26
C ARG A 51 13.25 4.10 2.23
N ARG A 52 12.37 3.10 2.39
CA ARG A 52 11.23 2.81 1.49
C ARG A 52 10.23 3.94 1.26
N ARG A 53 10.33 5.06 1.97
CA ARG A 53 9.55 6.28 1.69
C ARG A 53 10.05 7.03 0.45
N GLU A 54 11.30 6.81 0.05
CA GLU A 54 11.96 7.51 -1.06
C GLU A 54 11.62 6.90 -2.44
N TYR A 55 10.96 5.74 -2.47
CA TYR A 55 10.60 5.04 -3.70
C TYR A 55 9.30 4.23 -3.49
N GLN A 56 8.76 3.68 -4.56
CA GLN A 56 7.48 2.98 -4.52
C GLN A 56 7.69 1.50 -4.14
N LEU A 57 7.39 1.16 -2.89
CA LEU A 57 7.40 -0.22 -2.38
C LEU A 57 6.05 -0.60 -1.79
N ALA A 58 5.60 -1.84 -1.99
CA ALA A 58 4.36 -2.33 -1.41
C ALA A 58 4.48 -2.47 0.12
N ASP A 59 3.45 -2.04 0.86
CA ASP A 59 3.43 -2.10 2.33
C ASP A 59 3.58 -3.53 2.88
N SER A 60 3.07 -4.52 2.14
CA SER A 60 3.16 -5.94 2.49
C SER A 60 4.50 -6.59 2.13
N ALA A 61 5.45 -5.86 1.53
CA ALA A 61 6.75 -6.41 1.10
C ALA A 61 7.47 -7.15 2.24
N LYS A 62 7.61 -6.50 3.41
CA LYS A 62 8.26 -7.13 4.58
C LYS A 62 7.55 -8.40 5.03
N TYR A 63 6.22 -8.41 5.04
CA TYR A 63 5.45 -9.59 5.43
C TYR A 63 5.75 -10.78 4.51
N TYR A 64 5.74 -10.59 3.19
CA TYR A 64 6.04 -11.68 2.25
C TYR A 64 7.50 -12.10 2.29
N LEU A 65 8.43 -11.14 2.34
CA LEU A 65 9.87 -11.43 2.38
C LEU A 65 10.29 -12.14 3.68
N ASP A 66 9.70 -11.79 4.82
CA ASP A 66 9.93 -12.47 6.10
C ASP A 66 9.32 -13.89 6.12
N ASN A 67 8.31 -14.17 5.29
CA ASN A 67 7.61 -15.45 5.21
C ASN A 67 7.98 -16.28 3.96
N ILE A 68 9.05 -15.92 3.26
CA ILE A 68 9.40 -16.52 1.96
C ILE A 68 9.58 -18.04 2.04
N ASP A 69 10.09 -18.57 3.16
CA ASP A 69 10.23 -20.02 3.37
C ASP A 69 8.90 -20.76 3.38
N ARG A 70 7.87 -20.18 4.00
CA ARG A 70 6.50 -20.73 4.01
C ARG A 70 5.86 -20.64 2.63
N ILE A 71 6.09 -19.52 1.94
CA ILE A 71 5.50 -19.25 0.61
C ILE A 71 6.15 -20.11 -0.47
N ALA A 72 7.43 -20.46 -0.30
CA ALA A 72 8.19 -21.31 -1.22
C ALA A 72 7.97 -22.81 -0.99
N ALA A 73 7.24 -23.21 0.04
CA ALA A 73 6.97 -24.61 0.32
C ALA A 73 6.15 -25.26 -0.82
N SER A 74 6.44 -26.53 -1.15
CA SER A 74 5.77 -27.24 -2.25
C SER A 74 4.27 -27.44 -2.01
N ASP A 75 3.84 -27.42 -0.75
CA ASP A 75 2.46 -27.55 -0.28
C ASP A 75 1.87 -26.21 0.17
N TYR A 76 2.48 -25.08 -0.24
CA TYR A 76 2.01 -23.75 0.12
C TYR A 76 0.54 -23.55 -0.27
N LEU A 77 -0.27 -23.27 0.74
CA LEU A 77 -1.63 -22.79 0.61
C LEU A 77 -1.70 -21.38 1.21
N PRO A 78 -2.13 -20.34 0.45
CA PRO A 78 -2.28 -19.00 0.98
C PRO A 78 -3.18 -18.98 2.20
N THR A 79 -2.70 -18.37 3.26
CA THR A 79 -3.50 -18.08 4.45
C THR A 79 -4.45 -16.92 4.15
N LEU A 80 -5.48 -16.76 4.99
CA LEU A 80 -6.34 -15.57 4.91
C LEU A 80 -5.53 -14.27 4.99
N GLN A 81 -4.45 -14.26 5.79
CA GLN A 81 -3.59 -13.09 5.93
C GLN A 81 -2.78 -12.79 4.67
N ASP A 82 -2.36 -13.82 3.93
CA ASP A 82 -1.71 -13.65 2.62
C ASP A 82 -2.71 -13.02 1.64
N ILE A 83 -3.94 -13.55 1.58
CA ILE A 83 -4.99 -13.04 0.69
C ILE A 83 -5.31 -11.58 1.01
N LEU A 84 -5.48 -11.23 2.28
CA LEU A 84 -5.80 -9.85 2.70
C LEU A 84 -4.65 -8.85 2.48
N ARG A 85 -3.39 -9.32 2.46
CA ARG A 85 -2.21 -8.47 2.22
C ARG A 85 -1.81 -8.37 0.76
N LEU A 86 -2.44 -9.16 -0.11
CA LEU A 86 -2.22 -9.08 -1.55
C LEU A 86 -2.75 -7.76 -2.07
N ARG A 87 -1.93 -7.05 -2.84
CA ARG A 87 -2.32 -5.79 -3.46
C ARG A 87 -2.54 -6.03 -4.95
N VAL A 88 -3.80 -6.00 -5.36
CA VAL A 88 -4.20 -5.90 -6.76
C VAL A 88 -4.89 -4.55 -6.92
N PRO A 89 -4.37 -3.62 -7.75
CA PRO A 89 -5.03 -2.34 -7.96
C PRO A 89 -6.45 -2.53 -8.48
N THR A 90 -7.45 -2.01 -7.76
CA THR A 90 -8.82 -1.96 -8.26
C THR A 90 -8.87 -1.08 -9.51
N THR A 91 -9.43 -1.61 -10.59
CA THR A 91 -9.69 -0.87 -11.83
C THR A 91 -11.19 -0.86 -12.09
N GLY A 92 -11.72 0.28 -12.50
CA GLY A 92 -13.14 0.49 -12.70
C GLY A 92 -13.93 0.59 -11.40
N ILE A 93 -15.15 0.08 -11.47
CA ILE A 93 -16.15 0.09 -10.40
C ILE A 93 -16.61 -1.35 -10.23
N ILE A 94 -16.61 -1.83 -9.00
CA ILE A 94 -17.02 -3.19 -8.67
C ILE A 94 -18.09 -3.13 -7.59
N GLU A 95 -19.22 -3.78 -7.83
CA GLU A 95 -20.35 -3.84 -6.90
C GLU A 95 -20.43 -5.21 -6.23
N TYR A 96 -20.54 -5.22 -4.90
CA TYR A 96 -20.68 -6.41 -4.08
C TYR A 96 -21.96 -6.32 -3.23
N PRO A 97 -23.03 -7.01 -3.62
CA PRO A 97 -24.20 -7.15 -2.77
C PRO A 97 -23.93 -8.16 -1.65
N PHE A 98 -24.30 -7.83 -0.41
CA PHE A 98 -24.30 -8.77 0.71
C PHE A 98 -25.43 -8.48 1.69
N ASP A 99 -25.94 -9.54 2.32
CA ASP A 99 -27.03 -9.45 3.29
C ASP A 99 -26.47 -9.33 4.71
N LEU A 100 -26.98 -8.37 5.48
CA LEU A 100 -26.70 -8.22 6.90
C LEU A 100 -28.01 -7.98 7.65
N ASP A 101 -28.43 -8.94 8.47
CA ASP A 101 -29.64 -8.85 9.31
C ASP A 101 -30.90 -8.38 8.55
N SER A 102 -31.15 -8.97 7.38
CA SER A 102 -32.28 -8.65 6.46
C SER A 102 -32.19 -7.30 5.73
N ILE A 103 -31.06 -6.59 5.86
CA ILE A 103 -30.73 -5.41 5.05
C ILE A 103 -29.75 -5.84 3.96
N ILE A 104 -30.07 -5.55 2.71
CA ILE A 104 -29.17 -5.79 1.58
C ILE A 104 -28.25 -4.58 1.46
N PHE A 105 -26.96 -4.78 1.75
CA PHE A 105 -25.92 -3.81 1.49
C PHE A 105 -25.40 -3.99 0.08
N ARG A 106 -25.20 -2.88 -0.64
CA ARG A 106 -24.48 -2.86 -1.91
C ARG A 106 -23.21 -2.05 -1.70
N MET A 107 -22.09 -2.75 -1.53
CA MET A 107 -20.77 -2.10 -1.46
C MET A 107 -20.29 -1.81 -2.86
N VAL A 108 -19.85 -0.57 -3.08
CA VAL A 108 -19.24 -0.15 -4.35
C VAL A 108 -17.78 0.16 -4.09
N ASP A 109 -16.89 -0.68 -4.62
CA ASP A 109 -15.44 -0.43 -4.61
C ASP A 109 -15.02 0.26 -5.91
N VAL A 110 -14.17 1.28 -5.80
CA VAL A 110 -13.76 2.12 -6.92
C VAL A 110 -12.24 2.29 -6.94
N GLY A 111 -11.65 2.29 -8.13
CA GLY A 111 -10.23 2.58 -8.28
C GLY A 111 -9.86 3.97 -7.77
N GLY A 112 -8.87 4.07 -6.87
CA GLY A 112 -8.44 5.33 -6.23
C GLY A 112 -7.49 6.22 -7.05
N GLN A 113 -6.85 5.64 -8.08
CA GLN A 113 -5.89 6.35 -8.94
C GLN A 113 -6.58 7.45 -9.75
N ARG A 114 -5.87 8.54 -10.07
CA ARG A 114 -6.43 9.71 -10.77
C ARG A 114 -7.04 9.35 -12.13
N SER A 115 -6.47 8.38 -12.84
CA SER A 115 -7.00 7.82 -14.09
C SER A 115 -8.39 7.19 -13.93
N GLU A 116 -8.68 6.62 -12.77
CA GLU A 116 -9.91 5.90 -12.46
C GLU A 116 -11.03 6.82 -11.97
N ARG A 117 -10.68 7.97 -11.35
CA ARG A 117 -11.66 8.88 -10.73
C ARG A 117 -12.72 9.46 -11.67
N ARG A 118 -12.42 9.58 -12.97
CA ARG A 118 -13.42 10.02 -13.96
C ARG A 118 -14.61 9.06 -14.07
N LYS A 119 -14.41 7.79 -13.72
CA LYS A 119 -15.45 6.76 -13.78
C LYS A 119 -16.42 6.87 -12.59
N TRP A 120 -16.00 7.46 -11.46
CA TRP A 120 -16.75 7.48 -10.20
C TRP A 120 -18.16 8.06 -10.33
N ILE A 121 -18.37 9.00 -11.26
CA ILE A 121 -19.70 9.58 -11.52
C ILE A 121 -20.77 8.51 -11.83
N HIS A 122 -20.37 7.34 -12.33
CA HIS A 122 -21.27 6.22 -12.62
C HIS A 122 -21.84 5.52 -11.38
N CYS A 123 -21.36 5.82 -10.18
CA CYS A 123 -21.86 5.24 -8.93
C CYS A 123 -22.32 6.29 -7.90
N PHE A 124 -22.60 7.52 -8.32
CA PHE A 124 -22.98 8.62 -7.43
C PHE A 124 -24.49 8.71 -7.17
N GLU A 125 -25.30 7.88 -7.84
CA GLU A 125 -26.76 7.88 -7.66
C GLU A 125 -27.17 7.05 -6.43
N SER A 126 -28.07 7.60 -5.61
CA SER A 126 -28.67 6.92 -4.46
C SER A 126 -27.67 6.35 -3.43
N VAL A 127 -26.55 7.03 -3.22
CA VAL A 127 -25.55 6.64 -2.21
C VAL A 127 -26.06 6.94 -0.80
N THR A 128 -26.26 5.90 0.01
CA THR A 128 -26.65 6.04 1.42
C THR A 128 -25.51 6.55 2.29
N SER A 129 -24.31 5.99 2.09
CA SER A 129 -23.14 6.27 2.91
C SER A 129 -21.86 6.21 2.09
N ILE A 130 -20.92 7.10 2.39
CA ILE A 130 -19.56 7.13 1.82
C ILE A 130 -18.59 6.66 2.89
N MET A 131 -17.84 5.61 2.59
CA MET A 131 -16.71 5.17 3.39
C MET A 131 -15.44 5.69 2.72
N PHE A 132 -14.86 6.76 3.25
CA PHE A 132 -13.64 7.35 2.71
C PHE A 132 -12.43 6.82 3.47
N LEU A 133 -11.47 6.20 2.77
CA LEU A 133 -10.29 5.60 3.38
C LEU A 133 -9.07 6.51 3.21
N VAL A 134 -8.39 6.82 4.31
CA VAL A 134 -7.08 7.49 4.32
C VAL A 134 -6.08 6.57 4.96
N ALA A 135 -4.96 6.31 4.28
CA ALA A 135 -3.86 5.58 4.87
C ALA A 135 -3.01 6.52 5.73
N LEU A 136 -3.07 6.32 7.05
CA LEU A 136 -2.32 7.12 8.02
C LEU A 136 -0.82 7.09 7.77
N SER A 137 -0.29 5.97 7.31
CA SER A 137 1.13 5.77 7.05
C SER A 137 1.65 6.49 5.81
N GLU A 138 0.83 7.20 5.04
CA GLU A 138 1.25 7.83 3.77
C GLU A 138 1.67 9.30 3.91
N TYR A 139 1.76 9.82 5.14
CA TYR A 139 2.13 11.22 5.43
C TYR A 139 3.52 11.61 4.90
N ASP A 140 4.44 10.66 4.75
CA ASP A 140 5.82 10.88 4.30
C ASP A 140 6.08 10.36 2.87
N GLN A 141 5.03 10.01 2.13
CA GLN A 141 5.13 9.40 0.80
C GLN A 141 4.63 10.32 -0.30
N VAL A 142 5.15 10.10 -1.51
CA VAL A 142 4.71 10.76 -2.75
C VAL A 142 3.84 9.83 -3.60
N LEU A 143 2.96 10.41 -4.41
CA LEU A 143 2.11 9.67 -5.34
C LEU A 143 2.95 8.87 -6.33
N VAL A 144 2.46 7.68 -6.72
CA VAL A 144 3.07 6.90 -7.83
C VAL A 144 2.97 7.67 -9.15
N GLU A 145 1.90 8.46 -9.30
CA GLU A 145 1.59 9.22 -10.50
C GLU A 145 2.35 10.55 -10.59
N SER A 146 3.01 10.99 -9.50
CA SER A 146 3.63 12.30 -9.37
C SER A 146 4.63 12.36 -8.22
N ASP A 147 5.93 12.47 -8.55
CA ASP A 147 7.04 12.42 -7.58
C ASP A 147 7.11 13.65 -6.65
N ASN A 148 6.33 14.70 -6.90
CA ASN A 148 6.36 15.95 -6.13
C ASN A 148 5.09 16.19 -5.30
N GLU A 149 4.14 15.26 -5.29
CA GLU A 149 2.88 15.42 -4.59
C GLU A 149 2.77 14.44 -3.42
N ASN A 150 2.62 14.97 -2.22
CA ASN A 150 2.43 14.19 -1.00
C ASN A 150 1.08 13.43 -1.04
N ARG A 151 1.09 12.15 -0.69
CA ARG A 151 -0.10 11.28 -0.74
C ARG A 151 -1.20 11.68 0.24
N MET A 152 -0.83 12.14 1.43
CA MET A 152 -1.80 12.57 2.44
C MET A 152 -2.41 13.93 2.07
N GLU A 153 -1.65 14.84 1.44
CA GLU A 153 -2.23 16.07 0.86
C GLU A 153 -3.21 15.77 -0.29
N GLU A 154 -2.88 14.83 -1.16
CA GLU A 154 -3.83 14.36 -2.18
C GLU A 154 -5.11 13.78 -1.54
N SER A 155 -4.96 13.01 -0.46
CA SER A 155 -6.10 12.46 0.28
C SER A 155 -6.95 13.55 0.93
N LYS A 156 -6.32 14.59 1.51
CA LYS A 156 -6.99 15.79 2.06
C LYS A 156 -7.78 16.52 0.96
N ALA A 157 -7.14 16.77 -0.18
CA ALA A 157 -7.76 17.45 -1.32
C ALA A 157 -8.95 16.67 -1.87
N LEU A 158 -8.78 15.35 -2.08
CA LEU A 158 -9.84 14.47 -2.57
C LEU A 158 -11.00 14.37 -1.59
N PHE A 159 -10.72 14.21 -0.29
CA PHE A 159 -11.75 14.18 0.74
C PHE A 159 -12.58 15.46 0.73
N ARG A 160 -11.90 16.63 0.66
CA ARG A 160 -12.56 17.93 0.54
C ARG A 160 -13.46 18.01 -0.69
N THR A 161 -12.99 17.54 -1.85
CA THR A 161 -13.81 17.49 -3.06
C THR A 161 -15.06 16.65 -2.85
N ILE A 162 -14.91 15.43 -2.31
CA ILE A 162 -16.02 14.49 -2.10
C ILE A 162 -17.08 15.06 -1.16
N ILE A 163 -16.70 15.58 0.00
CA ILE A 163 -17.67 16.14 0.97
C ILE A 163 -18.35 17.42 0.48
N THR A 164 -17.82 18.08 -0.56
CA THR A 164 -18.43 19.28 -1.16
C THR A 164 -19.36 18.96 -2.32
N TYR A 165 -19.41 17.72 -2.82
CA TYR A 165 -20.27 17.39 -3.94
C TYR A 165 -21.76 17.48 -3.54
N PRO A 166 -22.60 18.20 -4.31
CA PRO A 166 -24.03 18.29 -4.04
C PRO A 166 -24.73 16.92 -3.98
N TRP A 167 -24.26 15.97 -4.79
CA TRP A 167 -24.75 14.58 -4.88
C TRP A 167 -24.71 13.84 -3.53
N PHE A 168 -23.86 14.27 -2.61
CA PHE A 168 -23.60 13.58 -1.34
C PHE A 168 -24.06 14.36 -0.11
N GLN A 169 -24.83 15.42 -0.28
CA GLN A 169 -25.29 16.25 0.85
C GLN A 169 -26.17 15.49 1.84
N GLU A 170 -26.94 14.51 1.36
CA GLU A 170 -27.80 13.66 2.19
C GLU A 170 -27.11 12.34 2.59
N SER A 171 -25.98 12.00 1.99
CA SER A 171 -25.23 10.80 2.29
C SER A 171 -24.46 10.96 3.60
N SER A 172 -24.46 9.94 4.46
CA SER A 172 -23.58 9.95 5.62
C SER A 172 -22.12 9.71 5.20
N VAL A 173 -21.17 10.34 5.87
CA VAL A 173 -19.74 10.18 5.58
C VAL A 173 -19.03 9.53 6.76
N ILE A 174 -18.35 8.43 6.50
CA ILE A 174 -17.53 7.69 7.46
C ILE A 174 -16.09 7.78 6.99
N LEU A 175 -15.23 8.41 7.81
CA LEU A 175 -13.80 8.53 7.53
C LEU A 175 -13.03 7.41 8.24
N PHE A 176 -12.46 6.50 7.46
CA PHE A 176 -11.57 5.46 7.96
C PHE A 176 -10.12 5.92 7.86
N LEU A 177 -9.51 6.16 9.02
CA LEU A 177 -8.07 6.37 9.15
C LEU A 177 -7.40 4.99 9.29
N ASN A 178 -7.01 4.41 8.17
CA ASN A 178 -6.49 3.05 8.05
C ASN A 178 -4.95 3.00 8.19
N LYS A 179 -4.38 1.80 8.33
CA LYS A 179 -2.94 1.53 8.48
C LYS A 179 -2.34 2.20 9.73
N LYS A 180 -3.11 2.21 10.83
CA LYS A 180 -2.67 2.73 12.14
C LYS A 180 -1.45 1.98 12.66
N ASP A 181 -1.41 0.67 12.47
CA ASP A 181 -0.29 -0.20 12.80
C ASP A 181 1.02 0.27 12.14
N LEU A 182 0.96 0.63 10.86
CA LEU A 182 2.13 1.15 10.13
C LEU A 182 2.50 2.58 10.55
N LEU A 183 1.53 3.40 10.96
CA LEU A 183 1.81 4.72 11.54
C LEU A 183 2.56 4.59 12.86
N GLU A 184 2.13 3.69 13.75
CA GLU A 184 2.76 3.46 15.07
C GLU A 184 4.23 3.05 14.94
N GLU A 185 4.56 2.21 13.95
CA GLU A 185 5.95 1.87 13.63
C GLU A 185 6.72 3.08 13.11
N LYS A 186 6.14 3.78 12.12
CA LYS A 186 6.84 4.79 11.32
C LYS A 186 7.10 6.11 12.06
N ILE A 187 6.19 6.52 12.92
CA ILE A 187 6.25 7.82 13.61
C ILE A 187 7.48 7.95 14.55
N LEU A 188 8.09 6.82 14.92
CA LEU A 188 9.30 6.76 15.74
C LEU A 188 10.54 7.31 15.04
N TYR A 189 10.58 7.30 13.70
CA TYR A 189 11.78 7.66 12.94
C TYR A 189 11.51 8.54 11.70
N SER A 190 10.25 8.83 11.39
CA SER A 190 9.83 9.77 10.34
C SER A 190 8.87 10.78 10.97
N HIS A 191 9.34 12.00 11.25
CA HIS A 191 8.58 12.96 12.05
C HIS A 191 7.51 13.68 11.22
N LEU A 192 6.29 13.79 11.75
CA LEU A 192 5.16 14.39 11.04
C LEU A 192 5.41 15.87 10.68
N VAL A 193 6.10 16.61 11.55
CA VAL A 193 6.42 18.05 11.37
C VAL A 193 7.27 18.33 10.13
N ASP A 194 8.07 17.36 9.67
CA ASP A 194 8.90 17.51 8.46
C ASP A 194 8.05 17.56 7.18
N TYR A 195 6.80 17.06 7.25
CA TYR A 195 5.87 16.98 6.14
C TYR A 195 4.65 17.90 6.31
N PHE A 196 4.24 18.13 7.57
CA PHE A 196 3.13 18.99 7.97
C PHE A 196 3.62 19.97 9.05
N PRO A 197 4.26 21.09 8.67
CA PRO A 197 4.89 22.03 9.60
C PRO A 197 3.94 22.68 10.61
N GLU A 198 2.64 22.65 10.34
CA GLU A 198 1.58 23.09 11.25
C GLU A 198 1.36 22.16 12.46
N TYR A 199 1.93 20.95 12.44
CA TYR A 199 1.83 20.02 13.56
C TYR A 199 2.67 20.51 14.75
N ASP A 200 2.01 20.83 15.86
CA ASP A 200 2.59 21.35 17.10
C ASP A 200 2.61 20.33 18.25
N GLY A 201 2.28 19.07 17.96
CA GLY A 201 2.26 17.98 18.93
C GLY A 201 3.66 17.44 19.28
N GLU A 202 3.71 16.58 20.29
CA GLU A 202 4.94 15.97 20.76
C GLU A 202 5.51 14.95 19.77
N PHE A 203 6.85 14.83 19.73
CA PHE A 203 7.51 13.73 19.04
C PHE A 203 7.22 12.42 19.76
N ALA A 204 6.97 11.35 18.99
CA ALA A 204 6.89 10.02 19.55
C ALA A 204 8.22 9.67 20.23
N SER A 205 8.17 9.39 21.53
CA SER A 205 9.30 8.93 22.32
C SER A 205 9.23 7.41 22.51
N HIS A 206 10.40 6.75 22.55
CA HIS A 206 10.53 5.32 22.82
C HIS A 206 10.07 4.93 24.23
#